data_AF-A0AAU1IVF2-F1
#
_entry.id   AF-A0AAU1IVF2-F1
#
_cell.length_a   1.000
_cell.length_b   1.000
_cell.length_c   1.000
_cell.angle_alpha   90.00
_cell.angle_beta   90.00
_cell.angle_gamma   90.00
#
_symmetry.space_group_name_H-M   'P 1'
#
loop_
_entity.id
_entity.type
_entity.pdbx_description
1 polymer ?
#
loop_
_entity_poly.entity_id
_entity_poly.type
_entity_poly.pdbx_seq_one_letter_code
_entity_poly.pdbx_strand_id
1 'polypeptide(L)'
;MTEFAVTLDLDGVTDKAGLMDRCVQALQLPDWFGRNWDALADSLGDHTVWPEAAVERGLLVVVRNWQSYAATRPDEWATAVDVFGGAVDATPALSVVLALGGGGR
;
A
#
# COMPACT_ATOMS: atom_id res chain seq x y z
N MET A 1 -20.67 -8.95 0.50
CA MET A 1 -19.87 -8.06 1.37
C MET A 1 -18.91 -7.33 0.46
N THR A 2 -18.97 -6.00 0.41
CA THR A 2 -17.95 -5.19 -0.28
C THR A 2 -16.69 -5.16 0.58
N GLU A 3 -15.48 -5.21 0.02
CA GLU A 3 -14.23 -5.02 0.77
C GLU A 3 -14.13 -3.57 1.31
N PHE A 4 -13.30 -3.34 2.33
CA PHE A 4 -12.95 -2.00 2.77
C PHE A 4 -11.81 -1.46 1.90
N ALA A 5 -12.11 -0.45 1.07
CA ALA A 5 -11.14 0.10 0.15
C ALA A 5 -10.40 1.31 0.72
N VAL A 6 -9.07 1.26 0.70
CA VAL A 6 -8.19 2.38 1.00
C VAL A 6 -7.50 2.85 -0.28
N THR A 7 -7.23 4.15 -0.40
CA THR A 7 -6.52 4.71 -1.55
C THR A 7 -5.10 5.10 -1.13
N LEU A 8 -4.11 4.45 -1.73
CA LEU A 8 -2.71 4.83 -1.62
C LEU A 8 -2.35 5.72 -2.81
N ASP A 9 -2.42 7.04 -2.59
CA ASP A 9 -2.04 8.01 -3.61
C ASP A 9 -0.54 8.33 -3.53
N LEU A 10 0.19 8.09 -4.63
CA LEU A 10 1.63 8.35 -4.73
C LEU A 10 1.96 9.65 -5.49
N ASP A 11 0.99 10.55 -5.69
CA ASP A 11 1.25 11.84 -6.34
C ASP A 11 2.27 12.65 -5.54
N GLY A 12 3.30 13.15 -6.22
CA GLY A 12 4.40 13.91 -5.61
C GLY A 12 5.37 13.09 -4.74
N VAL A 13 5.23 11.75 -4.67
CA VAL A 13 6.19 10.91 -3.96
C VAL A 13 7.43 10.67 -4.83
N THR A 14 8.61 11.00 -4.30
CA THR A 14 9.89 10.93 -5.02
C THR A 14 10.90 9.96 -4.41
N ASP A 15 10.58 9.39 -3.27
CA ASP A 15 11.50 8.59 -2.45
C ASP A 15 10.74 7.60 -1.56
N LYS A 16 11.46 6.56 -1.15
CA LYS A 16 10.95 5.52 -0.24
C LYS A 16 10.31 6.08 1.02
N ALA A 17 10.88 7.13 1.61
CA ALA A 17 10.33 7.71 2.84
C ALA A 17 8.93 8.30 2.58
N GLY A 18 8.76 9.03 1.47
CA GLY A 18 7.45 9.50 1.02
C GLY A 18 6.46 8.37 0.76
N LEU A 19 6.88 7.26 0.14
CA LEU A 19 6.00 6.10 -0.07
C LEU A 19 5.53 5.50 1.26
N MET A 20 6.45 5.32 2.21
CA MET A 20 6.13 4.79 3.53
C MET A 20 5.18 5.70 4.30
N ASP A 21 5.36 7.02 4.20
CA ASP A 21 4.45 7.98 4.81
C ASP A 21 3.04 7.90 4.23
N ARG A 22 2.92 7.78 2.90
CA ARG A 22 1.62 7.55 2.24
C ARG A 22 0.96 6.24 2.69
N CYS A 23 1.72 5.17 2.89
CA CYS A 23 1.20 3.92 3.43
C CYS A 23 0.65 4.12 4.86
N VAL A 24 1.40 4.80 5.74
CA VAL A 24 0.96 5.11 7.11
C VAL A 24 -0.36 5.89 7.10
N GLN A 25 -0.46 6.91 6.25
CA GLN A 25 -1.67 7.72 6.15
C GLN A 25 -2.85 6.93 5.58
N ALA A 26 -2.64 6.17 4.50
CA ALA A 26 -3.71 5.43 3.82
C ALA A 26 -4.27 4.26 4.65
N LEU A 27 -3.39 3.55 5.36
CA LEU A 27 -3.74 2.40 6.20
C LEU A 27 -4.01 2.77 7.66
N GLN A 28 -3.82 4.05 8.02
CA GLN A 28 -3.91 4.55 9.40
C GLN A 28 -3.00 3.78 10.37
N LEU A 29 -1.79 3.45 9.90
CA LEU A 29 -0.84 2.66 10.69
C LEU A 29 -0.37 3.43 11.93
N PRO A 30 -0.08 2.71 13.03
CA PRO A 30 0.38 3.33 14.26
C PRO A 30 1.74 4.01 14.11
N ASP A 31 2.01 5.00 14.98
CA ASP A 31 3.23 5.83 14.93
C ASP A 31 4.54 5.04 15.08
N TRP A 32 4.49 3.85 15.69
CA TRP A 32 5.62 2.94 15.84
C TRP A 32 5.98 2.18 14.55
N PHE A 33 5.24 2.39 13.46
CA PHE A 33 5.53 1.78 12.17
C PHE A 33 6.96 2.07 11.71
N GLY A 34 7.70 1.00 11.40
CA GLY A 34 9.14 1.05 11.11
C GLY A 34 9.54 1.74 9.80
N ARG A 35 8.57 2.14 8.96
CA ARG A 35 8.80 2.86 7.68
C ARG A 35 9.83 2.17 6.78
N ASN A 36 9.76 0.85 6.69
CA ASN A 36 10.61 0.02 5.85
C ASN A 36 9.79 -1.06 5.10
N TRP A 37 10.42 -1.79 4.18
CA TRP A 37 9.74 -2.76 3.31
C TRP A 37 9.20 -3.97 4.10
N ASP A 38 10.01 -4.53 5.00
CA ASP A 38 9.59 -5.62 5.88
C ASP A 38 8.44 -5.18 6.80
N ALA A 39 8.52 -4.00 7.40
CA ALA A 39 7.47 -3.45 8.24
C ALA A 39 6.17 -3.25 7.45
N LEU A 40 6.26 -2.85 6.18
CA LEU A 40 5.08 -2.76 5.30
C LEU A 40 4.50 -4.15 5.05
N ALA A 41 5.32 -5.15 4.74
CA ALA A 41 4.87 -6.54 4.55
C ALA A 41 4.17 -7.07 5.82
N ASP A 42 4.79 -6.88 6.98
CA ASP A 42 4.26 -7.29 8.28
C ASP A 42 2.92 -6.60 8.56
N SER A 43 2.83 -5.29 8.32
CA SER A 43 1.60 -4.53 8.55
C SER A 43 0.47 -4.92 7.60
N LEU A 44 0.81 -5.26 6.35
CA LEU A 44 -0.15 -5.76 5.39
C LEU A 44 -0.59 -7.19 5.71
N GLY A 45 0.21 -7.99 6.41
CA GLY A 45 -0.19 -9.33 6.87
C GLY A 45 -0.93 -9.35 8.22
N ASP A 46 -0.78 -8.30 9.02
CA ASP A 46 -1.34 -8.23 10.36
C ASP A 46 -2.69 -7.49 10.40
N HIS A 47 -3.77 -8.26 10.51
CA HIS A 47 -5.12 -7.70 10.61
C HIS A 47 -5.32 -6.81 11.85
N THR A 48 -4.47 -6.93 12.89
CA THR A 48 -4.60 -6.13 14.11
C THR A 48 -4.23 -4.66 13.91
N VAL A 49 -3.44 -4.35 12.87
CA VAL A 49 -3.06 -2.97 12.52
C VAL A 49 -3.91 -2.40 11.39
N TRP A 50 -4.86 -3.17 10.86
CA TRP A 50 -5.80 -2.70 9.85
C TRP A 50 -6.90 -1.84 10.47
N PRO A 51 -7.54 -0.97 9.68
CA PRO A 51 -8.76 -0.29 10.12
C PRO A 51 -9.83 -1.30 10.56
N GLU A 52 -10.55 -1.02 11.65
CA GLU A 52 -11.54 -1.94 12.25
C GLU A 52 -12.56 -2.46 11.20
N ALA A 53 -12.97 -1.59 10.28
CA ALA A 53 -13.90 -1.93 9.21
C ALA A 53 -13.34 -2.91 8.16
N ALA A 54 -12.02 -3.03 8.03
CA ALA A 54 -11.35 -3.96 7.13
C ALA A 54 -11.17 -5.35 7.74
N VAL A 55 -11.06 -5.46 9.07
CA VAL A 55 -10.87 -6.75 9.76
C VAL A 55 -12.00 -7.73 9.47
N GLU A 56 -13.25 -7.26 9.40
CA GLU A 56 -14.42 -8.10 9.10
C GLU A 56 -14.70 -8.28 7.60
N ARG A 57 -14.21 -7.39 6.74
CA ARG A 57 -14.62 -7.28 5.33
C ARG A 57 -13.52 -7.60 4.32
N GLY A 58 -12.27 -7.66 4.76
CA GLY A 58 -11.09 -7.63 3.89
C GLY A 58 -10.69 -6.21 3.51
N LEU A 59 -9.40 -6.06 3.19
CA LEU A 59 -8.74 -4.80 2.86
C LEU A 59 -8.41 -4.77 1.36
N LEU A 60 -8.90 -3.74 0.67
CA LEU A 60 -8.54 -3.47 -0.72
C LEU A 60 -7.67 -2.21 -0.78
N VAL A 61 -6.40 -2.35 -1.16
CA VAL A 61 -5.48 -1.23 -1.36
C VAL A 61 -5.47 -0.83 -2.83
N VAL A 62 -5.95 0.38 -3.12
CA VAL A 62 -5.95 0.96 -4.47
C VAL A 62 -4.79 1.92 -4.60
N VAL A 63 -3.73 1.54 -5.33
CA VAL A 63 -2.56 2.38 -5.56
C VAL A 63 -2.77 3.27 -6.78
N ARG A 64 -2.66 4.59 -6.60
CA ARG A 64 -2.86 5.61 -7.65
C ARG A 64 -1.61 6.45 -7.86
N ASN A 65 -1.49 7.04 -9.05
CA ASN A 65 -0.40 7.96 -9.42
C ASN A 65 1.00 7.36 -9.20
N TRP A 66 1.12 6.03 -9.25
CA TRP A 66 2.34 5.28 -8.98
C TRP A 66 3.34 5.32 -10.13
N GLN A 67 2.89 5.64 -11.34
CA GLN A 67 3.69 5.60 -12.56
C GLN A 67 4.89 6.55 -12.48
N SER A 68 4.69 7.76 -11.95
CA SER A 68 5.77 8.75 -11.77
C SER A 68 6.84 8.25 -10.80
N TYR A 69 6.43 7.63 -9.69
CA TYR A 69 7.34 7.01 -8.73
C TYR A 69 8.10 5.84 -9.36
N ALA A 70 7.39 4.94 -10.05
CA ALA A 70 7.98 3.80 -10.74
C ALA A 70 8.99 4.20 -11.83
N ALA A 71 8.72 5.29 -12.56
CA ALA A 71 9.66 5.82 -13.55
C ALA A 71 10.90 6.45 -12.92
N THR A 72 10.76 7.07 -11.75
CA THR A 72 11.87 7.72 -11.04
C THR A 72 12.74 6.73 -10.26
N ARG A 73 12.12 5.66 -9.74
CA ARG A 73 12.74 4.67 -8.85
C ARG A 73 12.31 3.25 -9.23
N PRO A 74 12.74 2.72 -10.39
CA PRO A 74 12.31 1.41 -10.87
C PRO A 74 12.68 0.27 -9.91
N ASP A 75 13.88 0.29 -9.33
CA ASP A 75 14.33 -0.74 -8.39
C ASP A 75 13.50 -0.74 -7.09
N GLU A 76 13.24 0.45 -6.52
CA GLU A 76 12.42 0.56 -5.31
C GLU A 76 10.96 0.20 -5.57
N TRP A 77 10.45 0.52 -6.76
CA TRP A 77 9.10 0.13 -7.16
C TRP A 77 8.98 -1.38 -7.38
N ALA A 78 9.99 -2.03 -7.96
CA ALA A 78 10.02 -3.48 -8.09
C ALA A 78 9.97 -4.15 -6.71
N THR A 79 10.72 -3.64 -5.73
CA THR A 79 10.62 -4.11 -4.33
C THR A 79 9.23 -3.86 -3.74
N ALA A 80 8.62 -2.71 -3.99
CA ALA A 80 7.27 -2.41 -3.49
C ALA A 80 6.24 -3.42 -4.04
N VAL A 81 6.29 -3.72 -5.34
CA VAL A 81 5.41 -4.70 -5.98
C VAL A 81 5.63 -6.10 -5.42
N ASP A 82 6.89 -6.50 -5.18
CA ASP A 82 7.21 -7.79 -4.55
C ASP A 82 6.63 -7.89 -3.14
N VAL A 83 6.79 -6.84 -2.32
CA VAL A 83 6.19 -6.75 -0.98
C VAL A 83 4.67 -6.83 -1.02
N PHE A 84 4.02 -6.09 -1.93
CA PHE A 84 2.56 -6.15 -2.08
C PHE A 84 2.11 -7.55 -2.53
N GLY A 85 2.81 -8.17 -3.49
CA GLY A 85 2.51 -9.52 -3.96
C GLY A 85 2.65 -10.56 -2.86
N GLY A 86 3.76 -10.55 -2.13
CA GLY A 86 3.99 -11.45 -1.00
C GLY A 86 2.95 -11.31 0.11
N ALA A 87 2.54 -10.07 0.42
CA ALA A 87 1.50 -9.83 1.41
C ALA A 87 0.13 -10.35 0.97
N VAL A 88 -0.25 -10.16 -0.30
CA VAL A 88 -1.50 -10.69 -0.88
C VAL A 88 -1.49 -12.23 -0.85
N ASP A 89 -0.37 -12.85 -1.21
CA ASP A 89 -0.23 -14.31 -1.19
C ASP A 89 -0.34 -14.88 0.23
N ALA A 90 0.21 -14.17 1.23
CA ALA A 90 0.15 -14.57 2.63
C ALA A 90 -1.22 -14.30 3.27
N THR A 91 -2.01 -13.35 2.73
CA THR A 91 -3.18 -12.78 3.40
C THR A 91 -4.40 -12.81 2.48
N PRO A 92 -5.26 -13.84 2.56
CA PRO A 92 -6.40 -14.01 1.64
C PRO A 92 -7.45 -12.89 1.68
N ALA A 93 -7.48 -12.11 2.76
CA ALA A 93 -8.38 -10.98 2.93
C ALA A 93 -7.80 -9.65 2.42
N LEU A 94 -6.58 -9.67 1.87
CA LEU A 94 -5.91 -8.51 1.29
C LEU A 94 -5.93 -8.59 -0.24
N SER A 95 -6.38 -7.51 -0.86
CA SER A 95 -6.30 -7.29 -2.30
C SER A 95 -5.52 -6.00 -2.56
N VAL A 96 -4.54 -6.03 -3.47
CA VAL A 96 -3.83 -4.82 -3.92
C VAL A 96 -4.07 -4.62 -5.41
N VAL A 97 -4.53 -3.44 -5.80
CA VAL A 97 -4.79 -3.08 -7.20
C VAL A 97 -4.04 -1.83 -7.60
N LEU A 98 -3.34 -1.90 -8.73
CA LEU A 98 -2.65 -0.77 -9.33
C LEU A 98 -3.59 -0.06 -10.31
N ALA A 99 -3.97 1.18 -10.02
CA ALA A 99 -4.81 1.96 -10.92
C ALA A 99 -4.03 2.32 -12.18
N LEU A 100 -4.55 1.90 -13.34
CA LEU A 100 -3.92 2.13 -14.64
C LEU A 100 -4.18 3.53 -15.22
N GLY A 101 -5.03 4.36 -14.60
CA GLY A 101 -5.31 5.74 -15.02
C GLY A 101 -5.96 6.59 -13.92
N GLY A 102 -5.84 7.93 -13.93
CA GLY A 102 -5.43 8.80 -15.04
C GLY A 102 -4.48 9.94 -14.64
N GLY A 103 -3.36 10.04 -15.38
CA GLY A 103 -2.66 11.29 -15.57
C GLY A 103 -3.47 12.12 -16.57
N GLY A 104 -4.21 13.10 -16.09
CA GLY A 104 -5.02 13.93 -16.97
C GLY A 104 -5.86 14.94 -16.21
N ARG A 105 -5.22 16.01 -15.75
CA ARG A 105 -5.76 17.37 -15.87
C ARG A 105 -4.64 18.31 -16.29
#